data_AF-A0A1W5CW24-F1
#
_entry.id   AF-A0A1W5CW24-F1
#
_cell.length_a   1.000
_cell.length_b   1.000
_cell.length_c   1.000
_cell.angle_alpha   90.00
_cell.angle_beta   90.00
_cell.angle_gamma   90.00
#
_symmetry.space_group_name_H-M   'P 1'
#
loop_
_entity.id
_entity.type
_entity.pdbx_description
1 polymer ?
#
loop_
_entity_poly.entity_id
_entity_poly.type
_entity_poly.pdbx_seq_one_letter_code
_entity_poly.pdbx_strand_id
1 'polypeptide(L)'
;MASHHLAIAKASLAAAMMRPDPTPVARDGVAQLHSLLEAALEQCSSINIQLCKAWLLKNIVPSPARITAIGKYLVAYSGSIARSTGAHGRLPDQHHPPSTRRKQLHILYLLNDLLHHTRYHITSSSAYSTLTGTIQSHLVDLVGSAAAFDSKAFPKHHERIDKLLVIWEANGYYQPSYIQKLRETVINAANLGYSGAGMMELELGDTAGAQRHLSKANKDAPYVMPATHGDPSVPYYDLPAGNMMPHIIPNSTTPINAQLLKPLQFVAGPADENLVIAVKDFMKDVELLFGTEVEYDGDIAIDIDQLGQPIVHDEVSGEPKYESKEAEAIQQFQQQRQEREPWPEPEPSLVESVNNWPPRTPELAQKFSDEV
;
A
#
# COMPACT_ATOMS: atom_id res chain seq x y z
N MET A 1 -7.41 8.93 -12.40
CA MET A 1 -7.08 7.47 -12.33
C MET A 1 -5.61 7.22 -12.00
N ALA A 2 -4.63 7.78 -12.73
CA ALA A 2 -3.20 7.62 -12.42
C ALA A 2 -2.81 8.06 -11.00
N SER A 3 -3.29 9.25 -10.66
CA SER A 3 -3.17 9.91 -9.37
C SER A 3 -3.82 9.06 -8.27
N HIS A 4 -5.08 8.65 -8.44
CA HIS A 4 -5.76 7.74 -7.50
C HIS A 4 -4.97 6.44 -7.25
N HIS A 5 -4.52 5.74 -8.29
CA HIS A 5 -3.77 4.49 -8.09
C HIS A 5 -2.45 4.69 -7.34
N LEU A 6 -1.75 5.79 -7.61
CA LEU A 6 -0.54 6.15 -6.87
C LEU A 6 -0.86 6.50 -5.40
N ALA A 7 -1.91 7.27 -5.15
CA ALA A 7 -2.34 7.63 -3.80
C ALA A 7 -2.76 6.40 -2.98
N ILE A 8 -3.55 5.50 -3.57
CA ILE A 8 -3.95 4.23 -2.94
C ILE A 8 -2.71 3.36 -2.65
N ALA A 9 -1.78 3.24 -3.60
CA ALA A 9 -0.58 2.45 -3.40
C ALA A 9 0.34 3.05 -2.31
N LYS A 10 0.41 4.39 -2.24
CA LYS A 10 1.13 5.14 -1.21
C LYS A 10 0.51 4.91 0.18
N ALA A 11 -0.81 5.01 0.29
CA ALA A 11 -1.54 4.70 1.53
C ALA A 11 -1.37 3.23 1.95
N SER A 12 -1.46 2.30 1.00
CA SER A 12 -1.26 0.87 1.25
C SER A 12 0.15 0.55 1.74
N LEU A 13 1.17 1.20 1.16
CA LEU A 13 2.56 1.09 1.60
C LEU A 13 2.75 1.63 3.02
N ALA A 14 2.19 2.81 3.31
CA ALA A 14 2.23 3.41 4.64
C ALA A 14 1.58 2.49 5.68
N ALA A 15 0.40 1.93 5.38
CA ALA A 15 -0.31 1.00 6.23
C ALA A 15 0.50 -0.29 6.47
N ALA A 16 1.12 -0.87 5.43
CA ALA A 16 1.96 -2.06 5.56
C ALA A 16 3.19 -1.82 6.45
N MET A 17 3.75 -0.61 6.43
CA MET A 17 4.89 -0.22 7.26
C MET A 17 4.52 0.08 8.71
N MET A 18 3.32 0.60 8.96
CA MET A 18 2.84 0.89 10.32
C MET A 18 2.40 -0.37 11.08
N ARG A 19 2.17 -1.49 10.38
CA ARG A 19 1.89 -2.78 11.02
C ARG A 19 3.11 -3.29 11.80
N PRO A 20 2.89 -4.01 12.92
CA PRO A 20 3.96 -4.62 13.71
C PRO A 20 4.51 -5.90 13.04
N ASP A 21 5.05 -5.74 11.82
CA ASP A 21 5.66 -6.82 11.03
C ASP A 21 6.82 -6.28 10.18
N PRO A 22 8.10 -6.45 10.57
CA PRO A 22 8.59 -7.05 11.82
C PRO A 22 8.55 -6.07 13.01
N THR A 23 8.72 -4.77 12.75
CA THR A 23 8.61 -3.69 13.74
C THR A 23 7.91 -2.51 13.08
N PRO A 24 6.95 -1.86 13.77
CA PRO A 24 6.19 -0.77 13.19
C PRO A 24 7.11 0.41 12.88
N VAL A 25 6.99 0.96 11.68
CA VAL A 25 7.70 2.17 11.26
C VAL A 25 6.80 3.37 11.53
N ALA A 26 7.34 4.38 12.22
CA ALA A 26 6.62 5.62 12.50
C ALA A 26 6.38 6.44 11.22
N ARG A 27 5.44 7.41 11.28
CA ARG A 27 4.99 8.19 10.11
C ARG A 27 6.12 9.00 9.46
N ASP A 28 7.03 9.52 10.27
CA ASP A 28 8.28 10.18 9.85
C ASP A 28 9.17 9.23 9.02
N GLY A 29 9.24 7.95 9.40
CA GLY A 29 9.94 6.91 8.64
C GLY A 29 9.30 6.62 7.27
N VAL A 30 7.97 6.70 7.17
CA VAL A 30 7.26 6.60 5.87
C VAL A 30 7.61 7.81 4.98
N ALA A 31 7.59 9.02 5.53
CA ALA A 31 7.99 10.23 4.80
C ALA A 31 9.46 10.16 4.32
N GLN A 32 10.35 9.69 5.19
CA GLN A 32 11.76 9.48 4.86
C GLN A 32 11.96 8.52 3.69
N LEU A 33 11.21 7.41 3.63
CA LEU A 33 11.25 6.50 2.48
C LEU A 33 10.90 7.23 1.18
N HIS A 34 9.82 8.01 1.18
CA HIS A 34 9.41 8.75 -0.03
C HIS A 34 10.48 9.74 -0.47
N SER A 35 11.06 10.52 0.44
CA SER A 35 12.15 11.45 0.12
C SER A 35 13.41 10.74 -0.40
N LEU A 36 13.80 9.61 0.22
CA LEU A 36 14.96 8.83 -0.23
C LEU A 36 14.74 8.23 -1.62
N LEU A 37 13.53 7.72 -1.87
CA LEU A 37 13.18 7.13 -3.15
C LEU A 37 13.12 8.20 -4.23
N GLU A 38 12.51 9.35 -3.95
CA GLU A 38 12.49 10.49 -4.86
C GLU A 38 13.92 10.94 -5.19
N ALA A 39 14.77 11.18 -4.20
CA ALA A 39 16.17 11.55 -4.40
C ALA A 39 16.95 10.52 -5.26
N ALA A 40 16.72 9.22 -5.05
CA ALA A 40 17.35 8.16 -5.84
C ALA A 40 16.86 8.13 -7.30
N LEU A 41 15.57 8.42 -7.53
CA LEU A 41 14.97 8.41 -8.87
C LEU A 41 15.22 9.72 -9.63
N GLU A 42 15.33 10.85 -8.94
CA GLU A 42 15.71 12.16 -9.48
C GLU A 42 17.20 12.21 -9.84
N GLN A 43 18.03 11.69 -8.95
CA GLN A 43 19.48 11.68 -9.10
C GLN A 43 20.00 10.29 -8.72
N CYS A 44 20.21 9.46 -9.74
CA CYS A 44 20.77 8.11 -9.58
C CYS A 44 22.28 8.17 -9.32
N SER A 45 22.67 8.82 -8.22
CA SER A 45 24.02 8.82 -7.68
C SER A 45 24.25 7.58 -6.82
N SER A 46 25.51 7.18 -6.65
CA SER A 46 25.85 6.07 -5.76
C SER A 46 25.31 6.32 -4.35
N ILE A 47 25.48 7.53 -3.82
CA ILE A 47 25.05 7.88 -2.47
C ILE A 47 23.53 7.73 -2.30
N ASN A 48 22.73 8.28 -3.21
CA ASN A 48 21.26 8.22 -3.09
C ASN A 48 20.74 6.78 -3.20
N ILE A 49 21.30 5.99 -4.13
CA ILE A 49 20.95 4.57 -4.28
C ILE A 49 21.33 3.78 -3.02
N GLN A 50 22.53 4.00 -2.46
CA GLN A 50 22.96 3.30 -1.25
C GLN A 50 22.10 3.66 -0.04
N LEU A 51 21.74 4.93 0.15
CA LEU A 51 20.86 5.38 1.24
C LEU A 51 19.47 4.77 1.12
N CYS A 52 18.85 4.86 -0.05
CA CYS A 52 17.53 4.28 -0.30
C CYS A 52 17.56 2.74 -0.12
N LYS A 53 18.56 2.06 -0.69
CA LYS A 53 18.75 0.62 -0.52
C LYS A 53 18.92 0.22 0.95
N ALA A 54 19.80 0.88 1.69
CA ALA A 54 20.04 0.57 3.10
C ALA A 54 18.75 0.69 3.92
N TRP A 55 17.94 1.70 3.61
CA TRP A 55 16.64 1.89 4.23
C TRP A 55 15.66 0.75 3.87
N LEU A 56 15.57 0.35 2.59
CA LEU A 56 14.73 -0.76 2.13
C LEU A 56 15.14 -2.10 2.72
N LEU A 57 16.45 -2.38 2.81
CA LEU A 57 17.00 -3.60 3.41
C LEU A 57 16.62 -3.73 4.89
N LYS A 58 16.60 -2.63 5.62
CA LYS A 58 16.26 -2.60 7.04
C LYS A 58 14.75 -2.75 7.29
N ASN A 59 13.93 -2.03 6.52
CA ASN A 59 12.52 -1.84 6.87
C ASN A 59 11.53 -2.61 5.98
N ILE A 60 11.92 -2.98 4.75
CA ILE A 60 11.01 -3.61 3.77
C ILE A 60 11.34 -5.09 3.57
N VAL A 61 12.60 -5.40 3.24
CA VAL A 61 13.05 -6.77 2.92
C VAL A 61 12.70 -7.83 3.98
N PRO A 62 12.70 -7.53 5.30
CA PRO A 62 12.33 -8.53 6.29
C PRO A 62 10.86 -8.99 6.27
N SER A 63 9.94 -8.26 5.63
CA SER A 63 8.51 -8.60 5.58
C SER A 63 8.03 -8.82 4.13
N PRO A 64 7.46 -9.98 3.80
CA PRO A 64 6.88 -10.24 2.47
C PRO A 64 5.73 -9.27 2.15
N ALA A 65 4.91 -8.91 3.14
CA ALA A 65 3.80 -7.97 2.96
C ALA A 65 4.31 -6.58 2.55
N ARG A 66 5.41 -6.13 3.16
CA ARG A 66 6.07 -4.86 2.79
C ARG A 66 6.72 -4.92 1.41
N ILE A 67 7.31 -6.06 1.04
CA ILE A 67 7.86 -6.27 -0.32
C ILE A 67 6.74 -6.19 -1.38
N THR A 68 5.59 -6.80 -1.12
CA THR A 68 4.42 -6.68 -2.01
C THR A 68 3.95 -5.23 -2.11
N ALA A 69 3.84 -4.53 -0.98
CA ALA A 69 3.38 -3.14 -0.95
C ALA A 69 4.33 -2.19 -1.70
N ILE A 70 5.66 -2.33 -1.55
CA ILE A 70 6.61 -1.52 -2.32
C ILE A 70 6.57 -1.88 -3.81
N GLY A 71 6.38 -3.16 -4.16
CA GLY A 71 6.21 -3.60 -5.55
C GLY A 71 5.02 -2.91 -6.22
N LYS A 72 3.85 -2.95 -5.57
CA LYS A 72 2.62 -2.26 -6.03
C LYS A 72 2.82 -0.75 -6.14
N TYR A 73 3.48 -0.14 -5.16
CA TYR A 73 3.80 1.28 -5.19
C TYR A 73 4.71 1.64 -6.37
N LEU A 74 5.79 0.89 -6.62
CA LEU A 74 6.72 1.16 -7.72
C LEU A 74 6.04 1.04 -9.09
N VAL A 75 5.11 0.08 -9.26
CA VAL A 75 4.31 -0.07 -10.49
C VAL A 75 3.33 1.10 -10.66
N ALA A 76 2.62 1.50 -9.60
CA ALA A 76 1.73 2.65 -9.66
C ALA A 76 2.52 3.94 -9.95
N TYR A 77 3.70 4.09 -9.33
CA TYR A 77 4.61 5.20 -9.55
C TYR A 77 5.12 5.21 -10.98
N SER A 78 5.61 4.09 -11.53
CA SER A 78 6.06 3.99 -12.92
C SER A 78 4.96 4.42 -13.90
N GLY A 79 3.72 3.98 -13.67
CA GLY A 79 2.56 4.35 -14.48
C GLY A 79 2.14 5.82 -14.35
N SER A 80 2.46 6.48 -13.23
CA SER A 80 2.17 7.91 -13.03
C SER A 80 3.15 8.79 -13.84
N ILE A 81 4.45 8.51 -13.77
CA ILE A 81 5.49 9.32 -14.45
C ILE A 81 5.33 9.22 -15.98
N ALA A 82 4.90 8.05 -16.48
CA ALA A 82 4.64 7.82 -17.91
C ALA A 82 3.51 8.70 -18.49
N ARG A 83 2.60 9.22 -17.63
CA ARG A 83 1.43 10.00 -18.06
C ARG A 83 1.60 11.51 -17.88
N SER A 84 2.49 11.96 -17.00
CA SER A 84 2.76 13.39 -16.76
C SER A 84 3.46 14.11 -17.92
N THR A 85 3.81 13.41 -19.00
CA THR A 85 4.54 13.97 -20.16
C THR A 85 3.66 14.73 -21.16
N GLY A 86 2.40 15.00 -20.84
CA GLY A 86 1.42 15.57 -21.79
C GLY A 86 1.04 17.05 -21.64
N ALA A 87 1.37 17.76 -20.54
CA ALA A 87 0.61 18.98 -20.22
C ALA A 87 1.38 20.25 -19.77
N HIS A 88 2.71 20.26 -19.60
CA HIS A 88 3.39 21.49 -19.18
C HIS A 88 4.49 21.91 -20.14
N GLY A 89 4.19 22.94 -20.96
CA GLY A 89 5.20 23.82 -21.53
C GLY A 89 6.01 24.44 -20.38
N ARG A 90 7.34 24.41 -20.48
CA ARG A 90 8.24 24.82 -19.40
C ARG A 90 9.14 25.99 -19.81
N LEU A 91 9.34 26.89 -18.85
CA LEU A 91 10.25 28.03 -18.88
C LEU A 91 11.73 27.58 -18.68
N PRO A 92 12.73 28.41 -19.07
CA PRO A 92 14.07 27.93 -19.42
C PRO A 92 15.10 27.72 -18.30
N ASP A 93 14.81 27.92 -17.00
CA ASP A 93 15.89 28.17 -16.02
C ASP A 93 15.86 27.36 -14.71
N GLN A 94 15.50 26.07 -14.76
CA GLN A 94 15.62 25.20 -13.59
C GLN A 94 16.32 23.88 -13.93
N HIS A 95 17.23 23.48 -13.04
CA HIS A 95 18.05 22.28 -13.07
C HIS A 95 17.25 21.07 -13.63
N HIS A 96 17.65 20.55 -14.79
CA HIS A 96 16.83 19.59 -15.55
C HIS A 96 16.53 18.32 -14.73
N PRO A 97 15.26 18.09 -14.29
CA PRO A 97 14.91 16.82 -13.69
C PRO A 97 15.09 15.69 -14.73
N PRO A 98 15.45 14.48 -14.32
CA PRO A 98 15.66 13.39 -15.27
C PRO A 98 14.37 13.12 -16.04
N SER A 99 14.50 12.90 -17.35
CA SER A 99 13.36 12.49 -18.19
C SER A 99 12.66 11.28 -17.57
N THR A 100 11.33 11.18 -17.72
CA THR A 100 10.51 10.02 -17.30
C THR A 100 11.18 8.68 -17.60
N ARG A 101 11.72 8.50 -18.81
CA ARG A 101 12.46 7.32 -19.25
C ARG A 101 13.68 6.98 -18.37
N ARG A 102 14.41 8.00 -17.90
CA ARG A 102 15.55 7.81 -16.98
C ARG A 102 15.04 7.38 -15.60
N LYS A 103 13.98 8.01 -15.08
CA LYS A 103 13.35 7.60 -13.80
C LYS A 103 12.92 6.13 -13.84
N GLN A 104 12.34 5.65 -14.95
CA GLN A 104 12.01 4.22 -15.15
C GLN A 104 13.22 3.30 -15.01
N LEU A 105 14.36 3.69 -15.59
CA LEU A 105 15.58 2.91 -15.51
C LEU A 105 16.19 2.93 -14.09
N HIS A 106 16.08 4.06 -13.38
CA HIS A 106 16.57 4.18 -12.01
C HIS A 106 15.80 3.25 -11.05
N ILE A 107 14.51 2.99 -11.29
CA ILE A 107 13.75 1.98 -10.53
C ILE A 107 14.38 0.59 -10.72
N LEU A 108 14.70 0.20 -11.96
CA LEU A 108 15.35 -1.08 -12.25
C LEU A 108 16.75 -1.18 -11.64
N TYR A 109 17.50 -0.08 -11.59
CA TYR A 109 18.81 -0.03 -10.94
C TYR A 109 18.72 -0.23 -9.43
N LEU A 110 17.77 0.43 -8.76
CA LEU A 110 17.53 0.23 -7.34
C LEU A 110 17.15 -1.22 -7.02
N LEU A 111 16.28 -1.84 -7.85
CA LEU A 111 15.90 -3.24 -7.69
C LEU A 111 17.07 -4.20 -7.93
N ASN A 112 17.89 -3.94 -8.95
CA ASN A 112 19.11 -4.72 -9.19
C ASN A 112 20.03 -4.67 -7.96
N ASP A 113 20.23 -3.48 -7.39
CA ASP A 113 21.07 -3.29 -6.21
C ASP A 113 20.53 -4.04 -4.98
N LEU A 114 19.21 -4.08 -4.83
CA LEU A 114 18.54 -4.83 -3.76
C LEU A 114 18.67 -6.34 -3.94
N LEU A 115 18.50 -6.84 -5.17
CA LEU A 115 18.69 -8.26 -5.51
C LEU A 115 20.13 -8.70 -5.28
N HIS A 116 21.10 -7.90 -5.73
CA HIS A 116 22.52 -8.17 -5.50
C HIS A 116 22.83 -8.22 -4.00
N HIS A 117 22.35 -7.24 -3.23
CA HIS A 117 22.63 -7.16 -1.81
C HIS A 117 22.02 -8.32 -1.02
N THR A 118 20.76 -8.66 -1.29
CA THR A 118 20.10 -9.80 -0.66
C THR A 118 20.76 -11.13 -1.01
N ARG A 119 21.29 -11.29 -2.23
CA ARG A 119 21.94 -12.52 -2.69
C ARG A 119 23.31 -12.79 -2.07
N TYR A 120 24.13 -11.74 -1.91
CA TYR A 120 25.56 -11.88 -1.61
C TYR A 120 25.98 -11.29 -0.25
N HIS A 121 25.21 -10.36 0.31
CA HIS A 121 25.60 -9.61 1.51
C HIS A 121 24.69 -9.85 2.72
N ILE A 122 23.50 -10.43 2.54
CA ILE A 122 22.64 -10.85 3.65
C ILE A 122 22.93 -12.30 4.02
N THR A 123 23.16 -12.55 5.31
CA THR A 123 23.40 -13.89 5.86
C THR A 123 22.15 -14.78 5.81
N SER A 124 20.96 -14.18 5.83
CA SER A 124 19.69 -14.89 5.74
C SER A 124 19.32 -15.26 4.30
N SER A 125 19.50 -16.54 3.95
CA SER A 125 19.12 -17.10 2.65
C SER A 125 17.63 -16.89 2.31
N SER A 126 16.76 -16.84 3.32
CA SER A 126 15.32 -16.66 3.12
C SER A 126 14.95 -15.26 2.60
N ALA A 127 15.69 -14.22 2.97
CA ALA A 127 15.42 -12.84 2.54
C ALA A 127 15.52 -12.70 1.01
N TYR A 128 16.49 -13.37 0.41
CA TYR A 128 16.67 -13.39 -1.05
C TYR A 128 15.53 -14.14 -1.75
N SER A 129 15.14 -15.33 -1.27
CA SER A 129 14.03 -16.10 -1.87
C SER A 129 12.69 -15.37 -1.74
N THR A 130 12.44 -14.72 -0.59
CA THR A 130 11.23 -13.94 -0.37
C THR A 130 11.19 -12.71 -1.28
N LEU A 131 12.28 -11.94 -1.35
CA LEU A 131 12.35 -10.79 -2.25
C LEU A 131 12.13 -11.20 -3.70
N THR A 132 12.90 -12.18 -4.18
CA THR A 132 12.84 -12.62 -5.58
C THR A 132 11.47 -13.16 -5.94
N GLY A 133 10.86 -14.00 -5.09
CA GLY A 133 9.52 -14.56 -5.31
C GLY A 133 8.41 -13.51 -5.29
N THR A 134 8.41 -12.62 -4.30
CA THR A 134 7.34 -11.62 -4.13
C THR A 134 7.41 -10.50 -5.19
N ILE A 135 8.62 -10.04 -5.57
CA ILE A 135 8.76 -8.96 -6.56
C ILE A 135 8.57 -9.45 -8.01
N GLN A 136 8.60 -10.77 -8.24
CA GLN A 136 8.59 -11.37 -9.57
C GLN A 136 7.37 -10.98 -10.42
N SER A 137 6.17 -10.86 -9.84
CA SER A 137 4.98 -10.43 -10.59
C SER A 137 5.12 -8.98 -11.05
N HIS A 138 5.56 -8.10 -10.15
CA HIS A 138 5.75 -6.67 -10.38
C HIS A 138 6.86 -6.35 -11.39
N LEU A 139 7.91 -7.18 -11.47
CA LEU A 139 9.02 -6.97 -12.40
C LEU A 139 8.62 -6.98 -13.87
N VAL A 140 7.64 -7.81 -14.24
CA VAL A 140 7.12 -7.82 -15.62
C VAL A 140 6.57 -6.45 -15.98
N ASP A 141 5.83 -5.84 -15.05
CA ASP A 141 5.20 -4.54 -15.26
C ASP A 141 6.18 -3.38 -15.25
N LEU A 142 7.19 -3.44 -14.37
CA LEU A 142 8.26 -2.43 -14.31
C LEU A 142 9.16 -2.48 -15.55
N VAL A 143 9.54 -3.68 -16.01
CA VAL A 143 10.33 -3.85 -17.24
C VAL A 143 9.51 -3.43 -18.46
N GLY A 144 8.24 -3.80 -18.54
CA GLY A 144 7.33 -3.35 -19.59
C GLY A 144 7.21 -1.82 -19.62
N SER A 145 7.00 -1.19 -18.47
CA SER A 145 6.94 0.28 -18.32
C SER A 145 8.24 0.95 -18.78
N ALA A 146 9.40 0.37 -18.42
CA ALA A 146 10.70 0.88 -18.83
C ALA A 146 10.97 0.69 -20.32
N ALA A 147 10.43 -0.36 -20.95
CA ALA A 147 10.61 -0.67 -22.36
C ALA A 147 9.56 -0.03 -23.29
N ALA A 148 8.54 0.64 -22.74
CA ALA A 148 7.44 1.25 -23.48
C ALA A 148 7.85 2.36 -24.48
N PHE A 149 9.07 2.86 -24.38
CA PHE A 149 9.58 3.91 -25.25
C PHE A 149 10.10 3.32 -26.57
N ASP A 150 9.95 4.05 -27.68
CA ASP A 150 10.40 3.60 -29.00
C ASP A 150 11.88 3.18 -28.98
N SER A 151 12.11 1.93 -29.36
CA SER A 151 13.43 1.31 -29.42
C SER A 151 14.33 1.94 -30.49
N LYS A 152 13.75 2.39 -31.62
CA LYS A 152 14.50 3.04 -32.70
C LYS A 152 14.95 4.43 -32.31
N ALA A 153 14.10 5.19 -31.64
CA ALA A 153 14.44 6.51 -31.13
C ALA A 153 15.49 6.44 -29.99
N PHE A 154 15.45 5.39 -29.16
CA PHE A 154 16.24 5.31 -27.92
C PHE A 154 17.01 3.99 -27.74
N PRO A 155 17.94 3.66 -28.64
CA PRO A 155 18.66 2.37 -28.62
C PRO A 155 19.51 2.20 -27.36
N LYS A 156 20.18 3.26 -26.88
CA LYS A 156 21.01 3.22 -25.64
C LYS A 156 20.20 2.91 -24.39
N HIS A 157 18.90 3.23 -24.38
CA HIS A 157 18.02 2.93 -23.25
C HIS A 157 17.68 1.44 -23.22
N HIS A 158 17.27 0.90 -24.37
CA HIS A 158 16.99 -0.53 -24.53
C HIS A 158 18.24 -1.39 -24.30
N GLU A 159 19.42 -0.94 -24.76
CA GLU A 159 20.70 -1.60 -24.49
C GLU A 159 20.99 -1.70 -22.98
N ARG A 160 20.62 -0.70 -22.18
CA ARG A 160 20.79 -0.74 -20.73
C ARG A 160 19.84 -1.71 -20.05
N ILE A 161 18.60 -1.83 -20.54
CA ILE A 161 17.64 -2.83 -20.04
C ILE A 161 18.15 -4.24 -20.38
N ASP A 162 18.62 -4.46 -21.60
CA ASP A 162 19.16 -5.76 -22.02
C ASP A 162 20.41 -6.14 -21.20
N LYS A 163 21.36 -5.23 -21.01
CA LYS A 163 22.53 -5.44 -20.13
C LYS A 163 22.11 -5.84 -18.70
N LEU A 164 21.06 -5.22 -18.18
CA LEU A 164 20.55 -5.53 -16.85
C LEU A 164 19.95 -6.94 -16.79
N LEU A 165 19.21 -7.37 -17.82
CA LEU A 165 18.71 -8.74 -17.92
C LEU A 165 19.84 -9.77 -18.09
N VAL A 166 20.90 -9.44 -18.83
CA VAL A 166 22.11 -10.27 -18.93
C VAL A 166 22.80 -10.42 -17.57
N ILE A 167 22.92 -9.35 -16.79
CA ILE A 167 23.47 -9.39 -15.44
C ILE A 167 22.62 -10.29 -14.53
N TRP A 168 21.29 -10.20 -14.63
CA TRP A 168 20.36 -11.02 -13.83
C TRP A 168 20.45 -12.50 -14.16
N GLU A 169 20.60 -12.84 -15.44
CA GLU A 169 20.82 -14.22 -15.89
C GLU A 169 22.18 -14.75 -15.44
N ALA A 170 23.25 -13.98 -15.64
CA ALA A 170 24.61 -14.38 -15.29
C ALA A 170 24.81 -14.60 -13.79
N ASN A 171 24.19 -13.75 -12.96
CA ASN A 171 24.24 -13.90 -11.49
C ASN A 171 23.21 -14.89 -10.94
N GLY A 172 22.37 -15.48 -11.81
CA GLY A 172 21.33 -16.43 -11.41
C GLY A 172 20.26 -15.81 -10.51
N TYR A 173 19.93 -14.53 -10.71
CA TYR A 173 18.87 -13.87 -9.95
C TYR A 173 17.50 -14.50 -10.21
N TYR A 174 17.28 -14.85 -11.47
CA TYR A 174 16.11 -15.57 -11.91
C TYR A 174 16.48 -16.68 -12.88
N GLN A 175 15.60 -17.67 -13.00
CA GLN A 175 15.76 -18.77 -13.95
C GLN A 175 15.74 -18.25 -15.40
N PRO A 176 16.48 -18.88 -16.34
CA PRO A 176 16.54 -18.45 -17.74
C PRO A 176 15.16 -18.34 -18.41
N SER A 177 14.20 -19.21 -18.07
CA SER A 177 12.83 -19.16 -18.58
C SER A 177 12.10 -17.87 -18.20
N TYR A 178 12.32 -17.36 -16.99
CA TYR A 178 11.73 -16.11 -16.54
C TYR A 178 12.44 -14.90 -17.15
N ILE A 179 13.77 -14.93 -17.29
CA ILE A 179 14.51 -13.88 -18.02
C ILE A 179 14.03 -13.79 -19.47
N GLN A 180 13.78 -14.94 -20.13
CA GLN A 180 13.23 -14.97 -21.48
C GLN A 180 11.85 -14.30 -21.55
N LYS A 181 10.97 -14.55 -20.57
CA LYS A 181 9.68 -13.84 -20.45
C LYS A 181 9.85 -12.32 -20.31
N LEU A 182 10.86 -11.86 -19.56
CA LEU A 182 11.16 -10.43 -19.45
C LEU A 182 11.66 -9.85 -20.78
N ARG A 183 12.53 -10.57 -21.51
CA ARG A 183 12.99 -10.15 -22.85
C ARG A 183 11.83 -10.04 -23.84
N GLU A 184 10.91 -11.01 -23.84
CA GLU A 184 9.69 -10.95 -24.65
C GLU A 184 8.81 -9.76 -24.28
N THR A 185 8.71 -9.44 -22.99
CA THR A 185 7.99 -8.26 -22.51
C THR A 185 8.62 -6.97 -23.03
N VAL A 186 9.95 -6.87 -23.07
CA VAL A 186 10.67 -5.71 -23.64
C VAL A 186 10.33 -5.55 -25.13
N ILE A 187 10.37 -6.62 -25.91
CA ILE A 187 10.06 -6.61 -27.35
C ILE A 187 8.60 -6.16 -27.58
N ASN A 188 7.67 -6.72 -26.82
CA ASN A 188 6.25 -6.40 -26.94
C ASN A 188 5.96 -4.94 -26.56
N ALA A 189 6.53 -4.47 -25.45
CA ALA A 189 6.36 -3.09 -24.98
C ALA A 189 6.97 -2.06 -25.95
N ALA A 190 8.10 -2.39 -26.59
CA ALA A 190 8.74 -1.52 -27.58
C ALA A 190 7.91 -1.37 -28.87
N ASN A 191 7.17 -2.41 -29.26
CA ASN A 191 6.42 -2.47 -30.52
C ASN A 191 4.98 -1.96 -30.39
N LEU A 192 4.32 -2.25 -29.27
CA LEU A 192 2.89 -1.98 -29.06
C LEU A 192 2.63 -0.87 -28.02
N GLY A 193 3.69 -0.36 -27.39
CA GLY A 193 3.58 0.42 -26.16
C GLY A 193 3.22 -0.49 -24.97
N TYR A 194 3.46 0.00 -23.76
CA TYR A 194 3.08 -0.72 -22.55
C TYR A 194 1.78 -0.16 -21.97
N SER A 195 0.71 -0.96 -22.02
CA SER A 195 -0.57 -0.65 -21.39
C SER A 195 -0.60 -1.26 -19.98
N GLY A 196 0.19 -0.69 -19.06
CA GLY A 196 0.37 -1.16 -17.68
C GLY A 196 -0.84 -1.12 -16.75
N ALA A 197 -2.05 -1.08 -17.29
CA ALA A 197 -3.29 -0.98 -16.52
C ALA A 197 -4.03 -2.32 -16.36
N GLY A 198 -3.60 -3.40 -17.03
CA GLY A 198 -4.35 -4.66 -17.04
C GLY A 198 -4.11 -5.61 -15.86
N MET A 199 -3.17 -5.30 -14.95
CA MET A 199 -2.76 -6.24 -13.87
C MET A 199 -3.00 -5.72 -12.44
N MET A 200 -3.21 -4.41 -12.22
CA MET A 200 -3.49 -3.88 -10.87
C MET A 200 -4.96 -4.10 -10.45
N GLU A 201 -5.85 -4.40 -11.39
CA GLU A 201 -7.27 -4.69 -11.12
C GLU A 201 -7.50 -6.12 -10.60
N LEU A 202 -6.47 -6.98 -10.57
CA LEU A 202 -6.62 -8.43 -10.40
C LEU A 202 -6.12 -9.02 -9.06
N GLU A 203 -5.89 -8.20 -8.03
CA GLU A 203 -5.57 -8.71 -6.67
C GLU A 203 -6.58 -8.30 -5.60
N LEU A 204 -7.87 -8.42 -5.92
CA LEU A 204 -8.88 -8.81 -4.95
C LEU A 204 -9.68 -9.98 -5.53
N GLY A 205 -9.25 -11.21 -5.19
CA GLY A 205 -10.01 -12.47 -5.29
C GLY A 205 -10.59 -12.84 -6.66
N ASP A 206 -10.01 -13.84 -7.33
CA ASP A 206 -10.63 -15.17 -7.44
C ASP A 206 -9.78 -16.09 -8.34
N THR A 207 -9.67 -17.35 -7.92
CA THR A 207 -9.09 -18.45 -8.69
C THR A 207 -10.22 -19.25 -9.34
N ALA A 208 -10.52 -19.03 -10.62
CA ALA A 208 -11.01 -20.05 -11.56
C ALA A 208 -11.14 -19.44 -12.96
N GLY A 209 -10.88 -20.24 -13.99
CA GLY A 209 -10.74 -19.77 -15.35
C GLY A 209 -12.06 -19.34 -15.99
N ALA A 210 -12.03 -18.29 -16.81
CA ALA A 210 -12.30 -18.37 -18.25
C ALA A 210 -12.39 -16.96 -18.88
N GLN A 211 -11.83 -16.86 -20.09
CA GLN A 211 -12.05 -15.84 -21.12
C GLN A 211 -11.59 -14.40 -20.84
N ARG A 212 -10.33 -14.18 -21.24
CA ARG A 212 -9.81 -12.92 -21.75
C ARG A 212 -10.59 -12.50 -23.00
N HIS A 213 -11.27 -11.37 -22.95
CA HIS A 213 -11.40 -10.50 -24.13
C HIS A 213 -11.49 -9.04 -23.69
N LEU A 214 -10.78 -8.22 -24.47
CA LEU A 214 -10.52 -6.80 -24.34
C LEU A 214 -11.71 -5.96 -23.86
N SER A 215 -11.43 -4.93 -23.08
CA SER A 215 -11.81 -3.57 -23.50
C SER A 215 -11.03 -2.51 -22.72
N LYS A 216 -10.60 -1.47 -23.47
CA LYS A 216 -10.36 -0.15 -22.92
C LYS A 216 -11.52 0.17 -21.97
N ALA A 217 -11.23 0.37 -20.69
CA ALA A 217 -12.21 0.94 -19.79
C ALA A 217 -12.58 2.34 -20.33
N ASN A 218 -13.74 2.41 -20.98
CA ASN A 218 -14.51 3.64 -21.07
C ASN A 218 -14.61 4.21 -19.67
N LYS A 219 -14.63 5.54 -19.56
CA LYS A 219 -14.88 6.26 -18.32
C LYS A 219 -16.24 5.94 -17.65
N ASP A 220 -17.02 5.05 -18.26
CA ASP A 220 -18.40 4.72 -17.94
C ASP A 220 -18.61 3.20 -17.74
N ALA A 221 -17.56 2.42 -17.44
CA ALA A 221 -17.78 1.04 -17.01
C ALA A 221 -18.55 1.04 -15.68
N PRO A 222 -19.72 0.36 -15.59
CA PRO A 222 -20.52 0.37 -14.37
C PRO A 222 -19.73 -0.28 -13.24
N TYR A 223 -19.72 0.35 -12.06
CA TYR A 223 -19.15 -0.25 -10.86
C TYR A 223 -19.94 -1.52 -10.54
N VAL A 224 -19.28 -2.68 -10.47
CA VAL A 224 -19.92 -3.96 -10.18
C VAL A 224 -19.49 -4.46 -8.80
N MET A 225 -20.46 -4.79 -7.96
CA MET A 225 -20.23 -5.40 -6.65
C MET A 225 -19.88 -6.88 -6.80
N PRO A 226 -18.82 -7.37 -6.12
CA PRO A 226 -18.55 -8.80 -6.05
C PRO A 226 -19.63 -9.52 -5.23
N ALA A 227 -19.79 -10.83 -5.44
CA ALA A 227 -20.76 -11.64 -4.67
C ALA A 227 -20.33 -11.80 -3.20
N THR A 228 -19.03 -11.77 -2.91
CA THR A 228 -18.45 -12.01 -1.60
C THR A 228 -17.38 -10.99 -1.26
N HIS A 229 -17.24 -10.66 0.02
CA HIS A 229 -16.14 -9.84 0.54
C HIS A 229 -15.42 -10.58 1.66
N GLY A 230 -14.19 -11.01 1.36
CA GLY A 230 -13.41 -11.94 2.16
C GLY A 230 -13.44 -13.36 1.62
N ASP A 231 -12.47 -14.17 2.04
CA ASP A 231 -12.31 -15.57 1.63
C ASP A 231 -12.90 -16.51 2.70
N PRO A 232 -13.83 -17.42 2.37
CA PRO A 232 -14.37 -18.39 3.33
C PRO A 232 -13.35 -19.39 3.89
N SER A 233 -12.21 -19.57 3.21
CA SER A 233 -11.17 -20.52 3.60
C SER A 233 -10.21 -19.96 4.65
N VAL A 234 -10.22 -18.64 4.89
CA VAL A 234 -9.31 -18.00 5.85
C VAL A 234 -9.99 -17.78 7.21
N PRO A 235 -9.23 -17.87 8.31
CA PRO A 235 -9.74 -17.60 9.65
C PRO A 235 -10.11 -16.13 9.83
N TYR A 236 -10.91 -15.84 10.87
CA TYR A 236 -11.52 -14.51 11.07
C TYR A 236 -10.50 -13.36 11.16
N TYR A 237 -9.29 -13.62 11.64
CA TYR A 237 -8.25 -12.59 11.84
C TYR A 237 -7.55 -12.18 10.53
N ASP A 238 -7.69 -12.97 9.47
CA ASP A 238 -7.19 -12.66 8.12
C ASP A 238 -8.29 -12.12 7.20
N LEU A 239 -9.54 -12.06 7.66
CA LEU A 239 -10.63 -11.44 6.92
C LEU A 239 -10.45 -9.91 6.85
N PRO A 240 -10.94 -9.27 5.77
CA PRO A 240 -10.97 -7.81 5.69
C PRO A 240 -11.70 -7.18 6.87
N ALA A 241 -11.19 -6.07 7.39
CA ALA A 241 -11.79 -5.38 8.55
C ALA A 241 -13.26 -4.97 8.31
N GLY A 242 -13.65 -4.73 7.06
CA GLY A 242 -15.04 -4.45 6.68
C GLY A 242 -16.02 -5.56 7.09
N ASN A 243 -15.55 -6.81 7.22
CA ASN A 243 -16.38 -7.93 7.66
C ASN A 243 -16.83 -7.81 9.12
N MET A 244 -16.19 -6.96 9.91
CA MET A 244 -16.61 -6.67 11.28
C MET A 244 -17.80 -5.71 11.34
N MET A 245 -18.05 -4.94 10.27
CA MET A 245 -19.01 -3.84 10.27
C MET A 245 -20.43 -4.23 10.71
N PRO A 246 -21.02 -5.35 10.24
CA PRO A 246 -22.36 -5.76 10.68
C PRO A 246 -22.45 -6.15 12.15
N HIS A 247 -21.32 -6.42 12.80
CA HIS A 247 -21.24 -6.80 14.20
C HIS A 247 -20.96 -5.61 15.12
N ILE A 248 -20.70 -4.42 14.56
CA ILE A 248 -20.53 -3.19 15.33
C ILE A 248 -21.93 -2.66 15.68
N ILE A 249 -22.29 -2.73 16.95
CA ILE A 249 -23.53 -2.16 17.47
C ILE A 249 -23.22 -0.75 17.98
N PRO A 250 -23.82 0.32 17.41
CA PRO A 250 -23.61 1.68 17.86
C PRO A 250 -23.85 1.83 19.37
N ASN A 251 -22.96 2.55 20.06
CA ASN A 251 -23.04 2.83 21.50
C ASN A 251 -23.03 1.61 22.43
N SER A 252 -22.66 0.43 21.92
CA SER A 252 -22.53 -0.79 22.71
C SER A 252 -21.09 -1.05 23.11
N THR A 253 -20.86 -1.44 24.36
CA THR A 253 -19.55 -1.91 24.85
C THR A 253 -19.39 -3.43 24.70
N THR A 254 -20.37 -4.10 24.08
CA THR A 254 -20.33 -5.55 23.90
C THR A 254 -19.19 -5.93 22.96
N PRO A 255 -18.30 -6.86 23.35
CA PRO A 255 -17.23 -7.31 22.49
C PRO A 255 -17.79 -8.03 21.25
N ILE A 256 -17.16 -7.81 20.10
CA ILE A 256 -17.51 -8.50 18.85
C ILE A 256 -17.15 -9.98 19.00
N ASN A 257 -18.13 -10.84 18.74
CA ASN A 257 -17.92 -12.28 18.79
C ASN A 257 -17.18 -12.76 17.52
N ALA A 258 -15.91 -13.10 17.68
CA ALA A 258 -15.06 -13.57 16.58
C ALA A 258 -15.57 -14.83 15.87
N GLN A 259 -16.35 -15.68 16.54
CA GLN A 259 -16.92 -16.89 15.95
C GLN A 259 -18.03 -16.59 14.92
N LEU A 260 -18.60 -15.39 14.98
CA LEU A 260 -19.64 -14.95 14.05
C LEU A 260 -19.07 -14.21 12.84
N LEU A 261 -17.79 -13.84 12.87
CA LEU A 261 -17.12 -13.16 11.76
C LEU A 261 -16.96 -14.12 10.59
N LYS A 262 -17.64 -13.80 9.49
CA LYS A 262 -17.62 -14.55 8.23
C LYS A 262 -17.49 -13.58 7.05
N PRO A 263 -17.06 -14.06 5.87
CA PRO A 263 -17.14 -13.28 4.64
C PRO A 263 -18.54 -12.70 4.41
N LEU A 264 -18.60 -11.42 4.05
CA LEU A 264 -19.86 -10.77 3.74
C LEU A 264 -20.36 -11.25 2.39
N GLN A 265 -21.66 -11.51 2.30
CA GLN A 265 -22.33 -11.86 1.06
C GLN A 265 -23.04 -10.61 0.53
N PHE A 266 -22.74 -10.26 -0.71
CA PHE A 266 -23.32 -9.13 -1.42
C PHE A 266 -24.15 -9.61 -2.60
N VAL A 267 -25.09 -8.77 -3.03
CA VAL A 267 -25.81 -9.01 -4.29
C VAL A 267 -24.85 -8.64 -5.42
N ALA A 268 -24.38 -9.66 -6.15
CA ALA A 268 -23.55 -9.45 -7.32
C ALA A 268 -24.32 -8.66 -8.39
N GLY A 269 -23.74 -7.60 -8.92
CA GLY A 269 -24.41 -6.75 -9.89
C GLY A 269 -23.94 -5.30 -9.87
N PRO A 270 -24.60 -4.40 -10.62
CA PRO A 270 -24.27 -2.99 -10.62
C PRO A 270 -24.42 -2.41 -9.21
N ALA A 271 -23.41 -1.66 -8.77
CA ALA A 271 -23.39 -1.00 -7.47
C ALA A 271 -24.47 0.08 -7.41
N ASP A 272 -25.01 0.28 -6.20
CA ASP A 272 -25.93 1.39 -5.94
C ASP A 272 -25.27 2.74 -6.22
N GLU A 273 -26.03 3.69 -6.76
CA GLU A 273 -25.50 4.98 -7.18
C GLU A 273 -24.93 5.78 -6.00
N ASN A 274 -25.56 5.68 -4.82
CA ASN A 274 -25.07 6.34 -3.61
C ASN A 274 -23.71 5.78 -3.16
N LEU A 275 -23.53 4.46 -3.29
CA LEU A 275 -22.26 3.81 -2.97
C LEU A 275 -21.17 4.25 -3.94
N VAL A 276 -21.50 4.36 -5.23
CA VAL A 276 -20.58 4.88 -6.25
C VAL A 276 -20.16 6.31 -5.94
N ILE A 277 -21.10 7.16 -5.52
CA ILE A 277 -20.82 8.55 -5.10
C ILE A 277 -19.90 8.55 -3.88
N ALA A 278 -20.23 7.81 -2.83
CA ALA A 278 -19.42 7.74 -1.61
C ALA A 278 -17.98 7.26 -1.88
N VAL A 279 -17.80 6.25 -2.75
CA VAL A 279 -16.47 5.78 -3.14
C VAL A 279 -15.72 6.83 -3.95
N LYS A 280 -16.40 7.55 -4.86
CA LYS A 280 -15.79 8.63 -5.63
C LYS A 280 -15.34 9.79 -4.73
N ASP A 281 -16.15 10.15 -3.74
CA ASP A 281 -15.80 11.21 -2.78
C ASP A 281 -14.63 10.78 -1.90
N PHE A 282 -14.66 9.56 -1.35
CA PHE A 282 -13.51 9.00 -0.63
C PHE A 282 -12.22 8.98 -1.47
N MET A 283 -12.30 8.65 -2.76
CA MET A 283 -11.14 8.68 -3.65
C MET A 283 -10.59 10.09 -3.90
N LYS A 284 -11.44 11.12 -3.86
CA LYS A 284 -11.01 12.52 -3.89
C LYS A 284 -10.29 12.89 -2.59
N ASP A 285 -10.83 12.47 -1.44
CA ASP A 285 -10.22 12.76 -0.13
C ASP A 285 -8.86 12.08 0.01
N VAL A 286 -8.71 10.84 -0.46
CA VAL A 286 -7.42 10.14 -0.51
C VAL A 286 -6.43 10.86 -1.42
N GLU A 287 -6.87 11.41 -2.56
CA GLU A 287 -6.01 12.24 -3.40
C GLU A 287 -5.62 13.55 -2.72
N LEU A 288 -6.51 14.19 -1.98
CA LEU A 288 -6.21 15.39 -1.20
C LEU A 288 -5.15 15.10 -0.13
N LEU A 289 -5.29 13.98 0.59
CA LEU A 289 -4.40 13.59 1.68
C LEU A 289 -3.00 13.13 1.20
N PHE A 290 -2.93 12.44 0.05
CA PHE A 290 -1.70 11.77 -0.39
C PHE A 290 -1.13 12.27 -1.72
N GLY A 291 -1.83 13.17 -2.40
CA GLY A 291 -1.43 13.80 -3.65
C GLY A 291 -0.15 14.63 -3.52
N THR A 292 0.48 14.87 -4.66
CA THR A 292 1.66 15.73 -4.74
C THR A 292 1.18 17.17 -4.82
N GLU A 293 1.45 17.95 -3.76
CA GLU A 293 1.29 19.40 -3.67
C GLU A 293 0.00 19.96 -4.27
N VAL A 294 -1.04 20.06 -3.45
CA VAL A 294 -2.01 21.13 -3.65
C VAL A 294 -1.28 22.42 -3.25
N GLU A 295 -0.89 23.24 -4.23
CA GLU A 295 -0.61 24.65 -3.98
C GLU A 295 -1.89 25.24 -3.38
N TYR A 296 -1.94 25.32 -2.05
CA TYR A 296 -2.96 26.09 -1.37
C TYR A 296 -2.66 27.57 -1.68
N ASP A 297 -3.50 28.16 -2.52
CA ASP A 297 -3.56 29.60 -2.68
C ASP A 297 -3.92 30.21 -1.31
N GLY A 298 -2.95 30.85 -0.68
CA GLY A 298 -3.13 31.77 0.44
C GLY A 298 -3.82 31.26 1.71
N ASP A 299 -3.03 31.03 2.76
CA ASP A 299 -3.37 31.35 4.16
C ASP A 299 -4.66 30.74 4.75
N ILE A 300 -5.05 29.53 4.34
CA ILE A 300 -6.04 28.74 5.08
C ILE A 300 -5.29 27.72 5.93
N ALA A 301 -5.07 28.07 7.21
CA ALA A 301 -4.66 27.10 8.21
C ALA A 301 -5.79 26.07 8.36
N ILE A 302 -5.68 24.94 7.67
CA ILE A 302 -6.56 23.79 7.89
C ILE A 302 -6.22 23.27 9.28
N ASP A 303 -7.07 23.59 10.26
CA ASP A 303 -6.94 23.00 11.58
C ASP A 303 -7.31 21.51 11.46
N ILE A 304 -6.47 20.64 12.01
CA ILE A 304 -6.63 19.20 11.89
C ILE A 304 -6.95 18.67 13.28
N ASP A 305 -8.07 17.97 13.42
CA ASP A 305 -8.48 17.44 14.71
C ASP A 305 -7.55 16.32 15.21
N GLN A 306 -7.77 15.86 16.45
CA GLN A 306 -6.98 14.78 17.06
C GLN A 306 -7.07 13.45 16.31
N LEU A 307 -8.01 13.31 15.37
CA LEU A 307 -8.23 12.14 14.52
C LEU A 307 -7.65 12.31 13.11
N GLY A 308 -7.09 13.48 12.78
CA GLY A 308 -6.48 13.75 11.49
C GLY A 308 -7.45 14.26 10.41
N GLN A 309 -8.65 14.71 10.79
CA GLN A 309 -9.64 15.26 9.86
C GLN A 309 -9.53 16.80 9.78
N PRO A 310 -9.71 17.39 8.59
CA PRO A 310 -9.71 18.84 8.42
C PRO A 310 -10.98 19.44 9.06
N ILE A 311 -10.80 20.44 9.92
CA ILE A 311 -11.86 21.22 10.56
C ILE A 311 -12.17 22.39 9.65
N VAL A 312 -13.39 22.45 9.11
CA VAL A 312 -13.87 23.60 8.36
C VAL A 312 -14.57 24.54 9.35
N HIS A 313 -14.03 25.73 9.56
CA HIS A 313 -14.68 26.75 10.37
C HIS A 313 -15.77 27.46 9.55
N ASP A 314 -16.96 27.63 10.12
CA ASP A 314 -18.02 28.42 9.48
C ASP A 314 -17.65 29.92 9.53
N GLU A 315 -17.53 30.56 8.37
CA GLU A 315 -17.09 31.97 8.24
C GLU A 315 -18.00 32.97 8.99
N VAL A 316 -19.24 32.57 9.32
CA VAL A 316 -20.22 33.45 9.97
C VAL A 316 -20.28 33.26 11.49
N SER A 317 -20.05 32.03 12.01
CA SER A 317 -20.16 31.75 13.45
C SER A 317 -18.81 31.53 14.15
N GLY A 318 -17.75 31.21 13.41
CA GLY A 318 -16.46 30.80 13.95
C GLY A 318 -16.48 29.43 14.64
N GLU A 319 -17.63 28.74 14.68
CA GLU A 319 -17.73 27.40 15.26
C GLU A 319 -17.21 26.35 14.27
N PRO A 320 -16.52 25.30 14.78
CA PRO A 320 -16.03 24.20 13.95
C PRO A 320 -17.21 23.42 13.37
N LYS A 321 -17.27 23.30 12.05
CA LYS A 321 -18.26 22.51 11.34
C LYS A 321 -17.61 21.24 10.83
N TYR A 322 -18.05 20.11 11.36
CA TYR A 322 -17.59 18.80 10.92
C TYR A 322 -18.38 18.39 9.68
N GLU A 323 -17.69 18.10 8.56
CA GLU A 323 -18.38 17.72 7.31
C GLU A 323 -18.97 16.31 7.34
N SER A 324 -18.49 15.43 8.23
CA SER A 324 -18.94 14.04 8.29
C SER A 324 -19.90 13.79 9.46
N LYS A 325 -21.00 13.08 9.19
CA LYS A 325 -21.91 12.54 10.23
C LYS A 325 -21.19 11.62 11.22
N GLU A 326 -20.06 11.04 10.81
CA GLU A 326 -19.19 10.23 11.63
C GLU A 326 -18.48 11.06 12.71
N ALA A 327 -17.97 12.24 12.34
CA ALA A 327 -17.35 13.17 13.28
C ALA A 327 -18.37 13.74 14.28
N GLU A 328 -19.59 14.07 13.84
CA GLU A 328 -20.68 14.47 14.74
C GLU A 328 -21.01 13.37 15.77
N ALA A 329 -21.08 12.11 15.33
CA ALA A 329 -21.36 10.97 16.22
C ALA A 329 -20.22 10.76 17.23
N ILE A 330 -18.97 10.97 16.84
CA ILE A 330 -17.80 10.86 17.72
C ILE A 330 -17.79 11.98 18.77
N GLN A 331 -18.08 13.22 18.37
CA GLN A 331 -18.17 14.33 19.30
C GLN A 331 -19.30 14.12 20.31
N GLN A 332 -20.47 13.65 19.87
CA GLN A 332 -21.56 13.26 20.75
C GLN A 332 -21.13 12.15 21.72
N PHE A 333 -20.37 11.15 21.25
CA PHE A 333 -19.85 10.09 22.09
C PHE A 333 -18.85 10.61 23.15
N GLN A 334 -17.96 11.55 22.77
CA GLN A 334 -17.03 12.18 23.69
C GLN A 334 -17.75 13.05 24.73
N GLN A 335 -18.79 13.78 24.32
CA GLN A 335 -19.62 14.59 25.21
C GLN A 335 -20.39 13.71 26.20
N GLN A 336 -20.99 12.61 25.73
CA GLN A 336 -21.60 11.59 26.60
C GLN A 336 -20.61 10.94 27.57
N ARG A 337 -19.33 10.84 27.20
CA ARG A 337 -18.26 10.34 28.10
C ARG A 337 -17.90 11.35 29.17
N GLN A 338 -17.95 12.64 28.87
CA GLN A 338 -17.70 13.72 29.84
C GLN A 338 -18.88 13.93 30.80
N GLU A 339 -20.10 13.65 30.35
CA GLU A 339 -21.32 13.75 31.17
C GLU A 339 -21.57 12.53 32.09
N ARG A 340 -20.83 11.42 31.92
CA ARG A 340 -20.92 10.28 32.83
C ARG A 340 -20.15 10.58 34.12
N GLU A 341 -20.80 10.36 35.26
CA GLU A 341 -20.13 10.40 36.56
C GLU A 341 -18.87 9.52 36.55
N PRO A 342 -17.80 9.95 37.25
CA PRO A 342 -16.61 9.13 37.43
C PRO A 342 -17.01 7.76 37.96
N TRP A 343 -16.33 6.71 37.47
CA TRP A 343 -16.50 5.36 38.01
C TRP A 343 -16.42 5.42 39.54
N PRO A 344 -17.40 4.87 40.28
CA PRO A 344 -17.30 4.81 41.73
C PRO A 344 -15.99 4.10 42.08
N GLU A 345 -15.17 4.73 42.92
CA GLU A 345 -13.96 4.11 43.41
C GLU A 345 -14.31 2.72 43.97
N PRO A 346 -13.57 1.67 43.60
CA PRO A 346 -13.85 0.33 44.10
C PRO A 346 -13.80 0.36 45.64
N GLU A 347 -14.85 -0.15 46.28
CA GLU A 347 -14.89 -0.18 47.74
C GLU A 347 -13.62 -0.85 48.32
N PRO A 348 -13.06 -0.32 49.41
CA PRO A 348 -11.82 -0.79 50.00
C PRO A 348 -11.85 -2.27 50.47
N SER A 349 -13.02 -2.91 50.48
CA SER A 349 -13.21 -4.33 50.84
C SER A 349 -12.73 -5.32 49.76
N LEU A 350 -12.50 -4.90 48.51
CA LEU A 350 -12.00 -5.80 47.44
C LEU A 350 -10.47 -5.81 47.31
N VAL A 351 -9.77 -4.81 47.84
CA VAL A 351 -8.30 -4.70 47.77
C VAL A 351 -7.60 -5.72 48.68
N GLU A 352 -8.25 -6.17 49.76
CA GLU A 352 -7.70 -7.21 50.64
C GLU A 352 -7.82 -8.64 50.08
N SER A 353 -8.66 -8.86 49.05
CA SER A 353 -8.85 -10.20 48.46
C SER A 353 -7.77 -10.59 47.45
N VAL A 354 -7.03 -9.63 46.87
CA VAL A 354 -6.01 -9.88 45.84
C VAL A 354 -4.68 -10.33 46.44
N ASN A 355 -4.43 -10.03 47.72
CA ASN A 355 -3.20 -10.39 48.43
C ASN A 355 -3.22 -11.80 49.06
N ASN A 356 -4.33 -12.53 48.95
CA ASN A 356 -4.50 -13.87 49.55
C ASN A 356 -4.62 -15.00 48.52
N TRP A 357 -4.11 -14.81 47.30
CA TRP A 357 -3.95 -15.92 46.37
C TRP A 357 -2.86 -16.87 46.90
N PRO A 358 -3.14 -18.17 47.11
CA PRO A 358 -2.08 -19.11 47.48
C PRO A 358 -1.03 -19.17 46.35
N PRO A 359 0.26 -19.31 46.68
CA PRO A 359 1.32 -19.39 45.68
C PRO A 359 1.03 -20.58 44.75
N ARG A 360 1.10 -20.35 43.43
CA ARG A 360 1.01 -21.41 42.43
C ARG A 360 2.14 -22.42 42.68
N THR A 361 1.79 -23.60 43.18
CA THR A 361 2.73 -24.71 43.28
C THR A 361 3.01 -25.28 41.87
N PRO A 362 4.25 -25.72 41.59
CA PRO A 362 4.66 -26.15 40.25
C PRO A 362 4.30 -27.62 39.91
N GLU A 363 3.17 -28.15 40.39
CA GLU A 363 2.84 -29.59 40.26
C GLU A 363 1.86 -29.96 39.13
N LEU A 364 1.50 -29.03 38.24
CA LEU A 364 0.66 -29.34 37.06
C LEU A 364 1.41 -29.38 35.73
N ALA A 365 2.75 -29.27 35.74
CA ALA A 365 3.58 -29.37 34.53
C ALA A 365 4.03 -30.81 34.21
N GLN A 366 3.61 -31.82 34.97
CA GLN A 366 4.14 -33.20 34.85
C GLN A 366 3.09 -34.29 34.59
N LYS A 367 1.87 -33.92 34.15
CA LYS A 367 0.82 -34.88 33.79
C LYS A 367 0.37 -34.86 32.32
N PHE A 368 1.10 -34.18 31.45
CA PHE A 368 0.83 -34.14 30.00
C PHE A 368 1.97 -34.78 29.15
N SER A 369 2.76 -35.68 29.75
CA SER A 369 3.83 -36.39 29.02
C SER A 369 3.74 -37.92 29.07
N ASP A 370 2.68 -38.51 29.63
CA ASP A 370 2.50 -39.98 29.65
C ASP A 370 1.25 -40.48 28.90
N GLU A 371 0.59 -39.65 28.09
CA GLU A 371 -0.42 -40.12 27.12
C GLU A 371 -0.29 -39.39 25.77
N VAL A 372 0.76 -39.71 25.02
CA VAL A 372 0.76 -39.88 23.53
C VAL A 372 1.81 -40.93 23.17
#